data_AF-A0A7Y0EKQ6-F1
#
_entry.id   AF-A0A7Y0EKQ6-F1
#
_cell.length_a   1.000
_cell.length_b   1.000
_cell.length_c   1.000
_cell.angle_alpha   90.00
_cell.angle_beta   90.00
_cell.angle_gamma   90.00
#
_symmetry.space_group_name_H-M   'P 1'
#
loop_
_entity.id
_entity.type
_entity.pdbx_description
1 polymer ?
#
loop_
_entity_poly.entity_id
_entity_poly.type
_entity_poly.pdbx_seq_one_letter_code
_entity_poly.pdbx_strand_id
1 'polypeptide(L)' 'MLIGIILGSVLGIILLLIGFVGIIVNKQNRRSSRWPDWVVIAGGCAILTAIFNIMKLH' A
#
# COMPACT_ATOMS: atom_id res chain seq x y z
N MET A 1 -11.95 15.63 5.19
CA MET A 1 -11.91 14.94 3.87
C MET A 1 -10.54 15.07 3.22
N LEU A 2 -10.03 16.28 2.97
CA LEU A 2 -8.72 16.48 2.34
C LEU A 2 -7.55 15.80 3.06
N ILE A 3 -7.48 15.92 4.40
CA ILE A 3 -6.41 15.31 5.21
C ILE A 3 -6.40 13.78 5.09
N GLY A 4 -7.58 13.15 4.96
CA GLY A 4 -7.72 11.70 4.86
C GLY A 4 -7.30 11.17 3.49
N ILE A 5 -7.52 11.97 2.43
CA ILE A 5 -7.03 11.68 1.08
C ILE A 5 -5.50 11.73 1.07
N ILE A 6 -4.91 12.82 1.56
CA ILE A 6 -3.45 13.00 1.60
C ILE A 6 -2.79 11.90 2.43
N LEU A 7 -3.31 11.64 3.63
CA LEU A 7 -2.76 10.63 4.53
C LEU A 7 -2.90 9.23 3.94
N GLY A 8 -4.06 8.89 3.36
CA GLY A 8 -4.31 7.59 2.73
C GLY A 8 -3.41 7.34 1.52
N SER A 9 -3.22 8.35 0.66
CA SER A 9 -2.32 8.25 -0.49
C SER A 9 -0.86 8.11 -0.07
N VAL A 10 -0.38 8.91 0.88
CA VAL A 10 1.01 8.84 1.37
C VAL A 10 1.29 7.48 2.03
N LEU A 11 0.43 7.03 2.94
CA LEU A 11 0.56 5.73 3.57
C LEU A 11 0.52 4.59 2.55
N GLY A 12 -0.41 4.65 1.60
CA GLY A 12 -0.54 3.65 0.54
C GLY A 12 0.72 3.51 -0.30
N ILE A 13 1.33 4.63 -0.72
CA ILE A 13 2.58 4.63 -1.51
C ILE A 13 3.73 4.03 -0.70
N ILE A 14 3.87 4.41 0.58
CA ILE A 14 4.92 3.89 1.46
C ILE A 14 4.77 2.37 1.64
N LEU A 15 3.55 1.90 1.91
CA LEU A 15 3.24 0.48 2.06
C LEU A 15 3.54 -0.30 0.77
N LEU A 16 3.19 0.23 -0.40
CA LEU A 16 3.52 -0.41 -1.68
C LEU A 16 5.04 -0.51 -1.91
N LEU A 17 5.79 0.55 -1.60
CA LEU A 17 7.26 0.51 -1.71
C LEU A 17 7.88 -0.54 -0.79
N ILE A 18 7.46 -0.58 0.48
CA ILE A 18 7.95 -1.56 1.45
C ILE A 18 7.56 -2.98 1.02
N GLY A 19 6.31 -3.18 0.59
CA GLY A 19 5.83 -4.47 0.11
C GLY A 19 6.61 -4.95 -1.11
N PHE A 20 6.84 -4.07 -2.09
CA PHE A 20 7.60 -4.39 -3.30
C PHE A 20 9.06 -4.73 -3.00
N VAL A 21 9.75 -3.93 -2.18
CA VAL A 21 11.11 -4.25 -1.72
C VAL A 21 11.12 -5.56 -0.94
N GLY A 22 10.12 -5.79 -0.09
CA GLY A 22 9.94 -7.03 0.64
C GLY A 22 9.82 -8.24 -0.28
N ILE A 23 9.04 -8.16 -1.36
CA ILE A 23 8.89 -9.23 -2.36
C ILE A 23 10.24 -9.52 -3.03
N ILE A 24 10.99 -8.49 -3.44
CA ILE A 24 12.31 -8.65 -4.07
C ILE A 24 13.27 -9.35 -3.11
N VAL A 25 13.39 -8.86 -1.87
CA VAL A 25 14.29 -9.43 -0.86
C VAL A 25 13.91 -10.86 -0.52
N ASN A 26 12.61 -11.15 -0.39
CA ASN A 26 12.10 -12.47 -0.07
C ASN A 26 12.37 -13.47 -1.20
N LYS A 27 12.22 -13.03 -2.46
CA LYS A 27 12.58 -13.79 -3.67
C LYS A 27 14.09 -14.07 -3.73
N GLN A 28 14.93 -13.06 -3.45
CA GLN A 28 16.39 -13.21 -3.44
C GLN A 28 16.85 -14.20 -2.37
N ASN A 29 16.25 -14.17 -1.18
CA ASN A 29 16.62 -15.03 -0.06
C ASN A 29 15.90 -16.39 -0.06
N ARG A 30 15.13 -16.73 -1.11
CA ARG A 30 14.26 -17.93 -1.19
C ARG A 30 13.40 -18.15 0.07
N ARG A 31 13.01 -17.07 0.74
CA ARG A 31 12.15 -17.14 1.93
C ARG A 31 10.70 -17.27 1.46
N SER A 32 9.95 -18.18 2.10
CA SER A 32 8.52 -18.36 1.85
C SER A 32 7.67 -17.47 2.78
N SER A 33 8.14 -16.27 3.08
CA SER A 33 7.36 -15.34 3.92
C SER A 33 6.26 -14.71 3.08
N ARG A 34 5.01 -14.81 3.51
CA ARG A 34 3.87 -14.15 2.83
C ARG A 34 3.65 -12.71 3.32
N TRP A 35 4.43 -12.24 4.29
CA TRP A 35 4.29 -10.89 4.85
C TRP A 35 4.35 -9.78 3.79
N PRO A 36 5.26 -9.81 2.78
CA PRO A 36 5.30 -8.78 1.74
C PRO A 36 4.00 -8.68 0.94
N ASP A 37 3.35 -9.83 0.67
CA ASP A 37 2.09 -9.88 -0.07
C ASP A 37 0.96 -9.18 0.71
N TRP A 38 0.88 -9.44 2.03
CA TRP A 38 -0.06 -8.75 2.91
C TRP A 38 0.17 -7.23 2.96
N VAL A 39 1.43 -6.80 2.94
CA VAL A 39 1.80 -5.38 2.93
C VAL A 39 1.38 -4.70 1.62
N VAL A 40 1.57 -5.35 0.48
CA VAL A 40 1.11 -4.84 -0.83
C VAL A 40 -0.41 -4.72 -0.87
N ILE A 41 -1.14 -5.73 -0.37
CA ILE A 41 -2.61 -5.71 -0.30
C ILE A 41 -3.08 -4.54 0.58
N ALA A 42 -2.48 -4.35 1.76
CA ALA A 42 -2.82 -3.25 2.66
C ALA A 42 -2.56 -1.87 2.01
N GLY A 43 -1.43 -1.72 1.30
CA GLY A 43 -1.12 -0.51 0.54
C GLY A 43 -2.14 -0.23 -0.57
N GLY A 44 -2.54 -1.26 -1.31
CA GLY A 44 -3.59 -1.17 -2.34
C GLY A 44 -4.94 -0.74 -1.76
N CYS A 45 -5.35 -1.30 -0.63
CA CYS A 45 -6.58 -0.90 0.06
C CYS A 45 -6.54 0.57 0.50
N ALA A 46 -5.41 1.05 1.04
CA ALA A 46 -5.26 2.44 1.45
C ALA A 46 -5.40 3.43 0.27
N ILE A 47 -4.85 3.09 -0.90
CA ILE A 47 -5.01 3.89 -2.12
C ILE A 47 -6.46 3.87 -2.60
N LEU A 48 -7.11 2.70 -2.62
CA LEU A 48 -8.53 2.61 -2.98
C LEU A 48 -9.40 3.48 -2.08
N THR A 49 -9.18 3.44 -0.76
CA THR A 49 -9.89 4.30 0.19
C THR A 49 -9.64 5.79 -0.09
N ALA A 50 -8.42 6.18 -0.44
CA ALA A 50 -8.12 7.57 -0.83
C ALA A 50 -8.87 7.96 -2.12
N ILE A 51 -8.91 7.08 -3.13
CA ILE A 51 -9.64 7.31 -4.40
C ILE A 51 -11.14 7.48 -4.14
N PHE A 52 -11.77 6.58 -3.37
CA PHE A 52 -13.19 6.70 -3.03
C PHE A 52 -13.50 8.01 -2.29
N ASN A 53 -12.60 8.45 -1.41
CA ASN A 53 -12.74 9.75 -0.74
C ASN A 53 -12.60 10.94 -1.69
N ILE A 54 -11.76 10.85 -2.73
CA ILE A 54 -11.68 11.88 -3.79
C ILE A 54 -12.97 11.90 -4.60
N MET A 55 -13.46 10.73 -5.03
CA MET A 55 -14.70 10.61 -5.81
C MET A 55 -15.92 11.14 -5.06
N LYS A 56 -15.95 11.02 -3.73
CA LYS A 56 -17.03 11.57 -2.89
C LYS A 56 -16.90 13.08 -2.66
N LEU A 57 -15.72 13.65 -2.85
CA LEU A 57 -15.45 15.08 -2.67
C LEU A 57 -15.82 15.91 -3.91
N HIS A 58 -15.87 15.27 -5.08
CA HIS A 58 -16.29 15.84 -6.36
C HIS A 58 -17.79 15.62 -6.60
#